data_AF-A0A3B8N204-F1
#
_entry.id   AF-A0A3B8N204-F1
#
_cell.length_a   1.000
_cell.length_b   1.000
_cell.length_c   1.000
_cell.angle_alpha   90.00
_cell.angle_beta   90.00
_cell.angle_gamma   90.00
#
_symmetry.space_group_name_H-M   'P 1'
#
loop_
_entity.id
_entity.type
_entity.pdbx_description
1 polymer ?
#
loop_
_entity_poly.entity_id
_entity_poly.type
_entity_poly.pdbx_seq_one_letter_code
_entity_poly.pdbx_strand_id
1 'polypeptide(L)' 'EDSPNSAGSALDAIRCAKLAKDRGIGGPLLSISAYTMKHPPQQFPDHIARQMVLEFIEGKRER' A
#
# COMPACT_ATOMS: atom_id res chain seq x y z
N GLU A 1 24.06 3.03 1.28
CA GLU A 1 23.07 3.17 2.34
C GLU A 1 21.74 2.60 1.87
N ASP A 2 21.04 1.81 2.69
CA ASP A 2 19.74 1.19 2.36
C ASP A 2 18.55 2.11 2.71
N SER A 3 18.81 3.14 3.52
CA SER A 3 17.81 4.09 4.01
C SER A 3 17.14 4.92 2.89
N PRO A 4 17.87 5.46 1.88
CA PRO A 4 17.24 6.18 0.77
C PRO A 4 16.35 5.27 -0.09
N ASN A 5 16.72 4.00 -0.27
CA ASN A 5 15.98 3.04 -1.10
C ASN A 5 14.60 2.71 -0.51
N SER A 6 14.44 2.83 0.79
CA SER A 6 13.20 2.50 1.50
C SER A 6 12.31 3.72 1.78
N ALA A 7 12.84 4.94 1.62
CA ALA A 7 12.13 6.18 1.92
C ALA A 7 10.91 6.40 1.02
N GLY A 8 11.01 6.06 -0.27
CA GLY A 8 9.89 6.13 -1.22
C GLY A 8 8.74 5.21 -0.81
N SER A 9 9.06 3.94 -0.52
CA SER A 9 8.08 2.94 -0.07
C SER A 9 7.37 3.36 1.22
N ALA A 10 8.11 3.91 2.19
CA ALA A 10 7.53 4.41 3.44
C ALA A 10 6.59 5.60 3.20
N LEU A 11 6.97 6.54 2.34
CA LEU A 11 6.17 7.71 1.99
C LEU A 11 4.84 7.31 1.33
N ASP A 12 4.84 6.36 0.40
CA ASP A 12 3.64 5.84 -0.23
C ASP A 12 2.73 5.09 0.76
N ALA A 13 3.31 4.28 1.65
CA ALA A 13 2.58 3.61 2.73
C ALA A 13 1.86 4.60 3.66
N ILE A 14 2.53 5.68 4.07
CA ILE A 14 1.96 6.72 4.93
C ILE A 14 0.80 7.44 4.22
N ARG A 15 0.95 7.78 2.94
CA ARG A 15 -0.11 8.44 2.16
C ARG A 15 -1.33 7.54 1.99
N CYS A 16 -1.14 6.26 1.72
CA CYS A 16 -2.24 5.29 1.65
C CYS A 16 -2.93 5.11 3.01
N ALA A 17 -2.17 5.09 4.11
CA ALA A 17 -2.74 5.04 5.46
C ALA A 17 -3.58 6.28 5.79
N LYS A 18 -3.13 7.48 5.38
CA LYS A 18 -3.92 8.71 5.52
C LYS A 18 -5.21 8.65 4.70
N LEU A 19 -5.14 8.18 3.46
CA LEU A 19 -6.31 8.02 2.59
C LEU A 19 -7.32 7.02 3.17
N ALA A 20 -6.86 5.89 3.70
CA ALA A 20 -7.71 4.92 4.37
C ALA A 20 -8.43 5.52 5.58
N LYS A 21 -7.68 6.27 6.41
CA LYS A 21 -8.25 6.99 7.56
C LYS A 21 -9.34 7.98 7.13
N ASP A 22 -9.12 8.72 6.05
CA ASP A 22 -10.10 9.69 5.53
C ASP A 22 -11.37 9.01 5.00
N ARG A 23 -11.26 7.77 4.54
CA ARG A 23 -12.37 6.94 4.08
C ARG A 23 -13.01 6.08 5.19
N GLY A 24 -12.53 6.19 6.43
CA GLY A 24 -13.01 5.37 7.54
C GLY A 24 -12.66 3.88 7.43
N ILE A 25 -11.64 3.53 6.66
CA ILE A 25 -11.21 2.15 6.41
C ILE A 25 -10.20 1.74 7.48
N GLY A 26 -10.57 0.71 8.25
CA GLY A 26 -9.72 0.13 9.30
C GLY A 26 -9.11 -1.21 8.90
N GLY A 27 -8.12 -1.64 9.69
CA GLY A 27 -7.41 -2.90 9.46
C GLY A 27 -6.29 -2.81 8.42
N PRO A 28 -5.68 -3.95 8.05
CA PRO A 28 -4.55 -3.97 7.12
C PRO A 28 -4.95 -3.54 5.70
N LEU A 29 -4.18 -2.61 5.12
CA LEU A 29 -4.29 -2.22 3.71
C LEU A 29 -3.50 -3.20 2.85
N LEU A 30 -4.19 -4.20 2.31
CA LEU A 30 -3.58 -5.32 1.59
C LEU A 30 -2.83 -4.86 0.33
N SER A 31 -3.41 -3.92 -0.41
CA SER A 31 -2.85 -3.31 -1.62
C SER A 31 -1.44 -2.74 -1.39
N ILE A 32 -1.33 -1.73 -0.53
CA ILE A 32 -0.04 -1.07 -0.28
C ILE A 32 0.93 -1.97 0.50
N SER A 33 0.43 -2.81 1.40
CA SER A 33 1.28 -3.75 2.13
C SER A 33 1.96 -4.73 1.17
N ALA A 34 1.19 -5.30 0.23
CA ALA A 34 1.72 -6.21 -0.79
C ALA A 34 2.73 -5.54 -1.73
N TYR A 35 2.64 -4.21 -1.91
CA TYR A 35 3.53 -3.49 -2.81
C TYR A 35 4.83 -3.01 -2.14
N THR A 36 4.79 -2.66 -0.85
CA THR A 36 5.91 -1.99 -0.17
C THR A 36 6.60 -2.81 0.91
N MET A 37 6.00 -3.93 1.35
CA MET A 37 6.51 -4.72 2.49
C MET A 37 7.14 -6.03 2.03
N LYS A 38 8.26 -6.43 2.67
CA LYS A 38 8.91 -7.74 2.40
C LYS A 38 8.04 -8.93 2.84
N HIS A 39 7.25 -8.76 3.89
CA HIS A 39 6.36 -9.79 4.46
C HIS A 39 4.95 -9.21 4.64
N PRO A 40 4.19 -9.05 3.56
CA PRO A 40 2.83 -8.56 3.65
C PRO A 40 1.89 -9.61 4.28
N PRO A 41 0.72 -9.19 4.82
CA PRO A 41 -0.29 -10.13 5.31
C PRO A 41 -0.78 -11.11 4.24
N GLN A 42 -0.77 -10.68 2.98
CA GLN A 42 -1.08 -11.51 1.82
C GLN A 42 -0.10 -11.19 0.69
N GLN A 43 0.52 -12.23 0.14
CA GLN A 43 1.49 -12.12 -0.94
C GLN A 43 0.76 -12.00 -2.29
N PHE A 44 1.23 -11.07 -3.12
CA PHE A 44 0.79 -10.90 -4.50
C PHE A 44 1.99 -10.69 -5.41
N PRO A 45 1.92 -11.06 -6.69
CA PRO A 45 2.93 -10.64 -7.65
C PRO A 45 3.01 -9.11 -7.74
N ASP A 46 4.21 -8.55 -7.87
CA ASP A 46 4.45 -7.10 -7.82
C ASP A 46 3.57 -6.28 -8.77
N HIS A 47 3.34 -6.77 -9.99
CA HIS A 47 2.49 -6.10 -10.97
C HIS A 47 1.02 -6.04 -10.55
N ILE A 48 0.53 -7.07 -9.86
CA ILE A 48 -0.81 -7.11 -9.28
C ILE A 48 -0.87 -6.17 -8.08
N ALA A 49 0.11 -6.22 -7.18
CA ALA A 49 0.17 -5.34 -6.01
C ALA A 49 0.17 -3.86 -6.43
N ARG A 50 0.95 -3.51 -7.47
CA ARG A 50 0.94 -2.17 -8.07
C ARG A 50 -0.45 -1.77 -8.57
N GLN A 51 -1.14 -2.66 -9.29
CA GLN A 51 -2.48 -2.39 -9.80
C GLN A 51 -3.49 -2.21 -8.65
N MET A 52 -3.40 -3.02 -7.61
CA MET A 52 -4.24 -2.90 -6.41
C MET A 52 -4.06 -1.54 -5.72
N VAL A 53 -2.83 -1.03 -5.64
CA VAL A 53 -2.57 0.32 -5.09
C VAL A 53 -3.23 1.40 -5.93
N LEU A 54 -3.15 1.31 -7.26
CA LEU A 54 -3.81 2.25 -8.16
C LEU A 54 -5.34 2.22 -8.00
N GLU A 55 -5.93 1.03 -7.95
CA GLU A 55 -7.37 0.86 -7.69
C GLU A 55 -7.78 1.43 -6.33
N PHE A 56 -6.96 1.24 -5.30
CA PHE A 56 -7.19 1.81 -3.98
C PHE A 56 -7.16 3.33 -4.04
N ILE A 57 -6.16 3.94 -4.69
CA ILE A 57 -6.07 5.40 -4.84
C ILE A 57 -7.31 5.95 -5.59
N GLU A 58 -7.72 5.31 -6.67
CA GLU A 58 -8.90 5.66 -7.46
C GLU A 58 -10.24 5.41 -6.73
N GLY A 59 -10.23 4.74 -5.58
CA GLY A 59 -11.44 4.40 -4.82
C GLY A 59 -12.25 3.25 -5.41
N LYS A 60 -11.68 2.49 -6.35
CA LYS A 60 -12.27 1.29 -6.94
C LYS A 60 -12.08 0.04 -6.06
N ARG A 61 -11.19 0.14 -5.06
CA ARG A 61 -10.86 -0.91 -4.10
C ARG A 61 -10.88 -0.34 -2.67
N GLU A 62 -11.38 -1.15 -1.74
CA GLU A 62 -11.46 -0.79 -0.33
C GLU A 62 -10.10 -0.92 0.39
N ARG A 63 -9.33 -1.98 0.14
CA ARG A 63 -8.06 -2.25 0.84
C ARG A 63 -7.07 -3.06 0.02
#